data_AF-B2IX89-F1
#
_entry.id   AF-B2IX89-F1
#
_cell.length_a   1.000
_cell.length_b   1.000
_cell.length_c   1.000
_cell.angle_alpha   90.00
_cell.angle_beta   90.00
_cell.angle_gamma   90.00
#
_symmetry.space_group_name_H-M   'P 1'
#
loop_
_entity.id
_entity.type
_entity.pdbx_description
1 polymer ?
#
loop_
_entity_poly.entity_id
_entity_poly.type
_entity_poly.pdbx_seq_one_letter_code
_entity_poly.pdbx_strand_id
1 'polypeptide(L)' 'MGTIKDIQNGDLKCYVTVVDEKGKLYEGVGATFEVCKPEKYVNKKVKMSYGLENVSDCQSSEPCGKTIEEWLITNIEIQE' A
#
# COMPACT_ATOMS: atom_id res chain seq x y z
N MET A 1 10.84 -8.12 -6.41
CA MET A 1 10.01 -7.10 -7.07
C MET A 1 8.60 -7.66 -7.22
N GLY A 2 7.64 -6.93 -7.79
CA GLY A 2 6.29 -7.46 -8.00
C GLY A 2 5.52 -6.73 -9.09
N THR A 3 4.41 -7.30 -9.53
CA THR A 3 3.46 -6.67 -10.46
C THR A 3 2.21 -6.28 -9.69
N ILE A 4 1.85 -5.00 -9.72
CA ILE A 4 0.64 -4.53 -9.08
C ILE A 4 -0.56 -4.96 -9.92
N LYS A 5 -1.55 -5.56 -9.28
CA LYS A 5 -2.81 -6.00 -9.89
C LYS A 5 -3.95 -5.05 -9.58
N ASP A 6 -3.94 -4.45 -8.40
CA ASP A 6 -4.97 -3.53 -7.99
C ASP A 6 -4.44 -2.52 -6.96
N ILE A 7 -5.04 -1.33 -6.93
CA ILE A 7 -4.80 -0.30 -5.93
C ILE A 7 -6.13 0.33 -5.58
N GLN A 8 -6.49 0.28 -4.30
CA GLN A 8 -7.73 0.84 -3.77
C GLN A 8 -7.42 1.91 -2.75
N ASN A 9 -8.06 3.08 -2.90
CA ASN A 9 -8.00 4.13 -1.91
C ASN A 9 -8.92 3.76 -0.75
N GLY A 10 -8.34 3.38 0.38
CA GLY A 10 -9.06 2.96 1.56
C GLY A 10 -9.29 4.10 2.55
N ASP A 11 -9.99 3.76 3.61
CA ASP A 11 -10.41 4.71 4.63
C ASP A 11 -9.27 5.23 5.52
N LEU A 12 -8.27 4.40 5.80
CA LEU A 12 -7.15 4.71 6.71
C LEU A 12 -5.79 4.75 6.00
N LYS A 13 -5.69 4.03 4.90
CA LYS A 13 -4.49 3.87 4.08
C LYS A 13 -4.90 3.39 2.70
N CYS A 14 -3.93 3.39 1.78
CA CYS A 14 -4.10 2.75 0.49
C CYS A 14 -3.87 1.24 0.61
N TYR A 15 -4.62 0.46 -0.15
CA TYR A 15 -4.45 -0.99 -0.22
C TYR A 15 -3.97 -1.39 -1.61
N VAL A 16 -2.93 -2.20 -1.66
CA VAL A 16 -2.29 -2.66 -2.89
C VAL A 16 -2.37 -4.16 -2.97
N THR A 17 -2.78 -4.66 -4.14
CA THR A 17 -2.69 -6.08 -4.48
C THR A 17 -1.52 -6.28 -5.42
N VAL A 18 -0.59 -7.16 -5.04
CA VAL A 18 0.66 -7.40 -5.78
C VAL A 18 0.91 -8.89 -5.95
N VAL A 19 1.39 -9.27 -7.14
CA VAL A 19 1.91 -10.61 -7.42
C VAL A 19 3.44 -10.52 -7.45
N ASP A 20 4.11 -11.32 -6.63
CA ASP A 20 5.58 -11.36 -6.65
C ASP A 20 6.12 -12.13 -7.87
N GLU A 21 7.44 -12.13 -8.05
CA GLU A 21 8.10 -12.81 -9.17
C GLU A 21 8.00 -14.34 -9.12
N LYS A 22 7.59 -14.91 -7.98
CA LYS A 22 7.33 -16.35 -7.80
C LYS A 22 5.85 -16.69 -8.08
N GLY A 23 5.03 -15.70 -8.45
CA GLY A 23 3.61 -15.86 -8.73
C GLY A 23 2.73 -15.86 -7.48
N LYS A 24 3.26 -15.54 -6.30
CA LYS A 24 2.46 -15.47 -5.08
C LYS A 24 1.70 -14.15 -5.01
N LEU A 25 0.39 -14.25 -4.77
CA LEU A 25 -0.50 -13.12 -4.59
C LEU A 25 -0.44 -12.62 -3.13
N TYR A 26 -0.35 -11.30 -2.98
CA TYR A 26 -0.50 -10.59 -1.71
C TYR A 26 -1.60 -9.55 -1.88
N GLU A 27 -2.67 -9.70 -1.11
CA GLU A 27 -3.84 -8.83 -1.14
C GLU A 27 -3.86 -7.92 0.08
N GLY A 28 -4.37 -6.70 -0.09
CA GLY A 28 -4.54 -5.77 1.03
C GLY A 28 -3.24 -5.27 1.65
N VAL A 29 -2.14 -5.23 0.88
CA VAL A 29 -0.86 -4.70 1.38
C VAL A 29 -1.02 -3.20 1.63
N GLY A 30 -0.71 -2.77 2.85
CA GLY A 30 -0.82 -1.37 3.26
C GLY A 30 0.18 -0.46 2.55
N ALA A 31 -0.27 0.70 2.10
CA ALA A 31 0.52 1.71 1.43
C ALA A 31 0.09 3.11 1.87
N THR A 32 1.01 4.08 1.81
CA THR A 32 0.66 5.48 2.07
C THR A 32 -0.25 6.02 0.96
N PHE A 33 -1.04 7.05 1.27
CA PHE A 33 -1.90 7.69 0.28
C PHE A 33 -1.12 8.33 -0.88
N GLU A 34 0.14 8.71 -0.64
CA GLU A 34 1.00 9.33 -1.67
C GLU A 34 1.25 8.44 -2.88
N VAL A 35 1.32 7.12 -2.66
CA VAL A 35 1.53 6.12 -3.71
C VAL A 35 0.23 5.53 -4.26
N CYS A 36 -0.93 6.01 -3.78
CA CYS A 36 -2.26 5.51 -4.16
C CYS A 36 -2.71 6.04 -5.53
N LYS A 37 -2.03 5.59 -6.60
CA LYS A 37 -2.23 6.07 -7.98
C LYS A 37 -2.46 4.88 -8.91
N PRO A 38 -3.68 4.30 -8.93
CA PRO A 38 -3.97 3.09 -9.71
C PRO A 38 -3.61 3.26 -11.19
N GLU A 39 -3.94 4.40 -11.81
CA GLU A 39 -3.65 4.68 -13.21
C GLU A 39 -2.16 4.67 -13.57
N LYS A 40 -1.28 4.90 -12.58
CA LYS A 40 0.17 4.93 -12.79
C LYS A 40 0.82 3.56 -12.64
N TYR A 41 0.30 2.73 -11.73
CA TYR A 41 1.02 1.56 -11.23
C TYR A 41 0.38 0.21 -11.52
N VAL A 42 -0.94 0.16 -11.77
CA VAL A 42 -1.63 -1.11 -12.07
C VAL A 42 -1.06 -1.73 -13.36
N ASN A 43 -0.84 -3.05 -13.32
CA ASN A 43 -0.19 -3.85 -14.35
C ASN A 43 1.26 -3.46 -14.68
N LYS A 44 1.93 -2.67 -13.82
CA LYS A 44 3.36 -2.38 -13.95
C LYS A 44 4.18 -3.31 -13.05
N LYS A 45 5.35 -3.71 -13.54
CA LYS A 45 6.40 -4.30 -12.71
C LYS A 45 7.02 -3.18 -11.89
N VAL A 46 7.08 -3.36 -10.58
CA VAL A 46 7.51 -2.33 -9.64
C VAL A 46 8.45 -2.90 -8.59
N LYS A 47 9.26 -2.00 -8.04
CA LYS A 47 9.95 -2.17 -6.77
C LYS A 47 9.25 -1.30 -5.74
N MET A 48 8.89 -1.90 -4.61
CA MET A 48 8.21 -1.22 -3.52
C MET A 48 9.20 -1.08 -2.35
N SER A 49 9.22 0.10 -1.75
CA SER A 49 9.98 0.38 -0.53
C SER A 49 9.01 0.57 0.62
N TYR A 50 9.39 0.03 1.78
CA TYR A 50 8.58 0.08 2.99
C TYR A 50 9.19 1.06 3.98
N GLY A 51 8.34 1.84 4.64
CA GLY A 51 8.69 2.73 5.74
C GLY A 51 7.77 2.48 6.94
N LEU A 52 8.25 2.84 8.12
CA LEU A 52 7.46 2.81 9.34
C LEU A 52 6.61 4.08 9.39
N GLU A 53 5.30 3.94 9.24
CA GLU A 53 4.37 5.06 9.10
C GLU A 53 3.38 5.08 10.26
N ASN A 54 2.96 6.29 10.61
CA ASN A 54 1.97 6.55 11.65
C ASN A 54 0.57 6.50 11.04
N VAL A 55 -0.21 5.48 11.37
CA VAL A 55 -1.56 5.26 10.85
C VAL A 55 -2.58 5.36 11.98
N SER A 56 -3.71 6.00 11.72
CA SER A 56 -4.81 6.02 12.68
C SER A 56 -5.47 4.64 12.77
N ASP A 57 -5.71 4.17 14.00
CA ASP A 57 -6.35 2.89 14.29
C ASP A 57 -7.83 2.84 13.85
N CYS A 58 -8.48 4.00 13.66
CA CYS A 58 -9.80 4.10 13.03
C CYS A 58 -10.09 5.52 12.49
N GLN A 59 -11.22 5.67 11.77
CA GLN A 59 -11.67 6.96 11.21
C GLN A 59 -12.40 7.88 12.21
N SER A 60 -12.77 7.36 13.38
CA SER A 60 -13.44 8.09 14.46
C SER A 60 -12.45 8.50 15.55
N SER A 61 -12.87 9.36 16.48
CA SER A 61 -12.05 9.81 17.62
C SER A 61 -12.35 9.07 18.93
N GLU A 62 -13.45 8.30 19.00
CA GLU A 62 -13.82 7.51 20.18
C GLU A 62 -14.54 6.19 19.79
N PRO A 63 -14.19 5.06 20.42
CA PRO A 63 -13.12 4.87 21.42
C PRO A 63 -11.73 4.67 20.79
N CYS A 64 -11.62 4.81 19.47
CA CYS A 64 -10.42 4.62 18.67
C CYS A 64 -9.92 5.98 18.15
N GLY A 65 -8.64 6.09 17.81
CA GLY A 65 -7.96 7.38 17.59
C GLY A 65 -6.50 7.40 18.04
N LYS A 66 -5.95 6.23 18.39
CA LYS A 66 -4.51 6.05 18.60
C LYS A 66 -3.82 5.96 17.25
N THR A 67 -2.61 6.48 17.20
CA THR A 67 -1.69 6.26 16.10
C THR A 67 -0.92 4.98 16.36
N ILE A 68 -0.91 4.08 15.39
CA ILE A 68 -0.10 2.87 15.39
C ILE A 68 1.01 3.01 14.34
N GLU A 69 2.18 2.47 14.67
CA GLU A 69 3.28 2.38 13.71
C GLU A 69 3.12 1.09 12.90
N GLU A 70 2.98 1.24 11.58
CA GLU A 70 2.85 0.12 10.65
C GLU A 70 3.84 0.26 9.49
N TRP A 71 4.39 -0.87 9.03
CA TRP A 71 5.16 -0.89 7.80
C TRP A 71 4.26 -0.75 6.58
N LEU A 72 4.29 0.42 5.95
CA LEU A 72 3.54 0.71 4.74
C LEU A 72 4.48 0.86 3.55
N ILE A 73 3.96 0.59 2.36
CA ILE A 73 4.64 0.98 1.11
C ILE A 73 4.64 2.51 1.03
N THR A 74 5.83 3.11 1.11
CA THR A 74 6.02 4.57 1.04
C THR A 74 6.50 5.03 -0.33
N ASN A 75 7.08 4.13 -1.14
CA ASN A 75 7.52 4.44 -2.49
C ASN A 75 7.31 3.26 -3.44
N ILE A 76 6.91 3.58 -4.67
CA ILE A 76 6.74 2.64 -5.78
C ILE A 76 7.53 3.15 -6.99
N GLU A 77 8.55 2.39 -7.36
CA GLU A 77 9.39 2.63 -8.52
C GLU A 77 9.02 1.65 -9.63
N ILE A 78 8.62 2.16 -10.80
CA ILE A 78 8.38 1.32 -11.98
C ILE A 78 9.73 0.77 -12.45
N GLN A 79 9.75 -0.52 -12.77
CA GLN A 79 10.93 -1.21 -13.27
C GLN A 79 10.63 -1.57 -14.73
N GLU A 80 11.36 -0.96 -15.65
CA GLU A 80 11.29 -1.21 -17.09
C GLU A 80 11.89 -2.57 -17.47
#